data_AF-A0A5S3Y365-F1
#
_entry.id   AF-A0A5S3Y365-F1
#
_cell.length_a   1.000
_cell.length_b   1.000
_cell.length_c   1.000
_cell.angle_alpha   90.00
_cell.angle_beta   90.00
_cell.angle_gamma   90.00
#
_symmetry.space_group_name_H-M   'P 1'
#
loop_
_entity.id
_entity.type
_entity.pdbx_description
1 polymer ?
#
loop_
_entity_poly.entity_id
_entity_poly.type
_entity_poly.pdbx_seq_one_letter_code
_entity_poly.pdbx_strand_id
1 'polypeptide(L)' 'EHDNIFEIGSGKGHFTLELVKRCNFVTAIEIDHKLCKTTENKLVDHDNFQVLNKDILQFKFPKNQS' A
#
# COMPACT_ATOMS: atom_id res chain seq x y z
N GLU A 1 14.30 5.34 4.21
CA GLU A 1 14.07 4.36 5.31
C GLU A 1 13.04 4.84 6.32
N HIS A 2 12.87 6.15 6.55
CA HIS A 2 11.85 6.68 7.49
C HIS A 2 10.54 7.14 6.83
N ASP A 3 10.43 7.03 5.51
CA ASP A 3 9.29 7.56 4.77
C ASP A 3 8.07 6.63 4.87
N ASN A 4 6.90 7.23 5.05
CA ASN A 4 5.60 6.57 4.87
C ASN A 4 5.15 6.76 3.42
N ILE A 5 4.89 5.67 2.72
CA ILE A 5 4.58 5.66 1.28
C ILE A 5 3.13 5.31 1.03
N PHE A 6 2.52 5.98 0.06
CA PHE A 6 1.27 5.56 -0.56
C PHE A 6 1.56 4.98 -1.94
N GLU A 7 1.21 3.73 -2.18
CA GLU A 7 1.29 3.09 -3.50
C GLU A 7 -0.09 3.16 -4.18
N ILE A 8 -0.14 3.73 -5.38
CA ILE A 8 -1.37 3.83 -6.18
C ILE A 8 -1.41 2.64 -7.15
N GLY A 9 -2.30 1.69 -6.88
CA GLY A 9 -2.43 0.43 -7.63
C GLY A 9 -1.31 -0.55 -7.28
N SER A 10 -1.54 -1.43 -6.29
CA SER A 10 -0.56 -2.44 -5.91
C SER A 10 -0.51 -3.63 -6.87
N GLY A 11 -1.58 -3.84 -7.64
CA GLY A 11 -1.68 -4.97 -8.55
C GLY A 11 -1.47 -6.30 -7.82
N LYS A 12 -0.43 -7.04 -8.21
CA LYS A 12 -0.06 -8.31 -7.56
C LYS A 12 0.93 -8.16 -6.40
N GLY A 13 1.22 -6.94 -5.96
CA GLY A 13 2.09 -6.65 -4.81
C GLY A 13 3.60 -6.77 -5.06
N HIS A 14 4.06 -6.73 -6.33
CA HIS A 14 5.50 -6.86 -6.63
C HIS A 14 6.31 -5.66 -6.14
N PHE A 15 5.84 -4.44 -6.40
CA PHE A 15 6.50 -3.24 -5.88
C PHE A 15 6.19 -3.03 -4.41
N THR A 16 4.97 -3.32 -3.95
CA THR A 16 4.64 -3.31 -2.52
C THR A 16 5.65 -4.11 -1.69
N LEU A 17 6.02 -5.32 -2.12
CA LEU A 17 7.02 -6.17 -1.46
C LEU A 17 8.41 -5.52 -1.35
N GLU A 18 8.83 -4.77 -2.37
CA GLU A 18 10.12 -4.08 -2.34
C GLU A 18 10.06 -2.78 -1.53
N LEU A 19 8.91 -2.09 -1.55
CA LEU A 19 8.69 -0.88 -0.76
C LEU A 19 8.69 -1.19 0.75
N VAL A 20 8.06 -2.27 1.20
CA VAL A 20 8.04 -2.64 2.63
C VAL A 20 9.42 -2.96 3.18
N LYS A 21 10.37 -3.38 2.33
CA LYS A 21 11.77 -3.60 2.73
C LYS A 21 12.59 -2.32 2.86
N ARG A 22 12.14 -1.21 2.23
CA ARG A 22 12.91 0.04 2.08
C ARG A 22 12.33 1.22 2.87
N CYS A 23 11.05 1.18 3.18
CA CYS A 23 10.29 2.28 3.75
C CYS A 23 9.82 1.96 5.17
N ASN A 24 9.40 2.99 5.90
CA ASN A 24 8.89 2.81 7.26
C ASN A 24 7.53 2.11 7.25
N PHE A 25 6.60 2.59 6.43
CA PHE A 25 5.26 2.01 6.31
C PHE A 25 4.69 2.23 4.90
N VAL A 26 3.97 1.24 4.37
CA VAL A 26 3.35 1.31 3.03
C VAL A 26 1.83 1.21 3.13
N THR A 27 1.11 2.19 2.59
CA THR A 27 -0.33 2.11 2.36
C THR A 27 -0.59 1.89 0.87
N ALA A 28 -0.92 0.67 0.48
CA ALA A 28 -1.33 0.34 -0.88
C ALA A 28 -2.81 0.67 -1.08
N ILE A 29 -3.14 1.40 -2.14
CA ILE A 29 -4.51 1.75 -2.53
C ILE A 29 -4.82 1.03 -3.84
N GLU A 30 -5.73 0.07 -3.82
CA GLU A 30 -6.06 -0.77 -4.96
C GLU A 30 -7.57 -0.83 -5.15
N ILE A 31 -8.05 -0.66 -6.39
CA ILE A 31 -9.49 -0.61 -6.70
C ILE A 31 -10.09 -2.01 -6.83
N ASP A 32 -9.29 -3.00 -7.26
CA ASP A 32 -9.73 -4.39 -7.41
C ASP A 32 -9.52 -5.20 -6.11
N HIS A 33 -10.63 -5.63 -5.50
CA HIS A 33 -10.63 -6.43 -4.26
C HIS A 33 -9.79 -7.71 -4.34
N LYS A 34 -9.77 -8.40 -5.50
CA LYS A 34 -8.99 -9.65 -5.66
C LYS A 34 -7.50 -9.36 -5.69
N LEU A 35 -7.10 -8.24 -6.28
CA LEU A 35 -5.72 -7.77 -6.28
C LEU A 35 -5.28 -7.31 -4.88
N CYS A 36 -6.19 -6.75 -4.07
CA CYS A 36 -5.91 -6.50 -2.66
C CYS A 36 -5.54 -7.79 -1.91
N LYS A 37 -6.36 -8.85 -2.05
CA LYS A 37 -6.07 -10.16 -1.42
C LYS A 37 -4.79 -10.80 -1.96
N THR A 38 -4.50 -10.62 -3.24
CA THR A 38 -3.24 -11.08 -3.83
C THR A 38 -2.04 -10.36 -3.21
N THR A 39 -2.16 -9.05 -2.99
CA THR A 39 -1.14 -8.22 -2.35
C THR A 39 -0.94 -8.63 -0.88
N GLU A 40 -2.01 -8.73 -0.10
CA GLU A 40 -1.97 -9.17 1.30
C GLU A 40 -1.28 -10.54 1.44
N ASN A 41 -1.66 -11.53 0.63
CA ASN A 41 -1.07 -12.86 0.67
C ASN A 41 0.43 -12.86 0.30
N LYS A 42 0.85 -11.99 -0.62
CA LYS A 42 2.27 -11.89 -1.04
C LYS A 42 3.14 -11.27 0.06
N LEU A 43 2.56 -10.46 0.93
CA LEU A 43 3.25 -9.74 2.00
C LEU A 43 2.95 -10.34 3.39
N VAL A 44 2.53 -11.60 3.46
CA VAL A 44 2.13 -12.27 4.71
C VAL A 44 3.20 -12.24 5.81
N ASP A 45 4.48 -12.14 5.43
CA ASP A 45 5.63 -12.09 6.35
C ASP A 45 6.06 -10.67 6.75
N HIS A 46 5.28 -9.64 6.40
CA HIS A 46 5.58 -8.23 6.67
C HIS A 46 4.46 -7.56 7.47
N ASP A 47 4.82 -6.75 8.47
CA ASP A 47 3.81 -6.06 9.31
C ASP A 47 3.67 -4.57 8.99
N ASN A 48 4.63 -3.99 8.28
CA ASN A 48 4.73 -2.56 8.04
C ASN A 48 3.97 -2.10 6.78
N PHE A 49 2.78 -2.65 6.56
CA PHE A 49 1.92 -2.24 5.45
C PHE A 49 0.43 -2.39 5.74
N GLN A 50 -0.38 -1.76 4.90
CA GLN A 50 -1.81 -2.04 4.80
C GLN A 50 -2.26 -1.95 3.33
N VAL A 51 -3.31 -2.69 2.99
CA VAL A 51 -3.96 -2.63 1.67
C VAL A 51 -5.38 -2.10 1.84
N LEU A 52 -5.68 -0.99 1.17
CA LEU A 52 -6.99 -0.36 1.20
C LEU A 52 -7.69 -0.60 -0.14
N ASN A 53 -8.81 -1.31 -0.13
CA ASN A 53 -9.64 -1.46 -1.31
C ASN A 53 -10.48 -0.19 -1.53
N LYS A 54 -9.92 0.78 -2.28
CA LYS A 54 -10.51 2.12 -2.49
C LYS A 54 -10.19 2.61 -3.90
N ASP A 55 -11.08 3.46 -4.42
CA ASP A 55 -10.79 4.29 -5.59
C ASP A 55 -9.84 5.43 -5.17
N ILE A 56 -8.68 5.49 -5.82
CA ILE A 56 -7.69 6.54 -5.58
C ILE A 56 -8.22 7.94 -5.84
N LEU A 57 -9.14 8.11 -6.79
CA LEU A 57 -9.72 9.42 -7.13
C LEU A 57 -10.62 9.96 -6.00
N GLN A 58 -11.08 9.09 -5.10
CA GLN A 58 -11.91 9.43 -3.95
C GLN A 58 -11.15 9.35 -2.61
N PHE A 59 -9.91 8.84 -2.62
CA PHE A 59 -9.11 8.69 -1.42
C PHE A 59 -8.66 10.04 -0.87
N LYS A 60 -8.81 10.23 0.44
CA LYS A 60 -8.40 11.46 1.12
C LYS A 60 -7.04 11.24 1.76
N PHE A 61 -6.01 11.79 1.13
CA PHE A 61 -4.66 11.81 1.70
C PHE A 61 -4.60 12.64 2.98
N PRO A 62 -3.67 12.32 3.90
CA PRO A 62 -3.31 13.21 4.98
C PRO A 62 -2.96 14.59 4.41
N LYS A 63 -3.52 15.64 5.01
CA LYS A 63 -3.10 17.01 4.69
C LYS A 63 -1.83 17.31 5.47
N ASN A 64 -0.90 18.04 4.87
CA ASN A 64 0.22 18.59 5.63
C ASN A 64 -0.34 19.39 6.79
N GLN A 65 0.08 19.05 8.01
CA GLN A 65 -0.05 19.97 9.15
C GLN A 65 1.01 21.04 8.91
N SER A 66 0.59 22.18 8.38
CA SER A 66 1.37 23.42 8.43
C SER A 66 1.46 23.91 9.87
#